data_AF-A0A0M2H297-F1
#
_entry.id   AF-A0A0M2H297-F1
#
_cell.length_a   1.000
_cell.length_b   1.000
_cell.length_c   1.000
_cell.angle_alpha   90.00
_cell.angle_beta   90.00
_cell.angle_gamma   90.00
#
_symmetry.space_group_name_H-M   'P 1'
#
loop_
_entity.id
_entity.type
_entity.pdbx_description
1 polymer ?
#
loop_
_entity_poly.entity_id
_entity_poly.type
_entity_poly.pdbx_seq_one_letter_code
_entity_poly.pdbx_strand_id
1 'polypeptide(L)' 'MIRIGAPHVVEVLVRGRAGPSLVAALEGFAVTTEPGGDTRVTGSVTDQSMLLGLLQLFSDLGHEVISVNPVDDGPTKEK' A
#
# COMPACT_ATOMS: atom_id res chain seq x y z
N MET A 1 10.88 -13.22 2.89
CA MET A 1 11.74 -12.65 3.95
C MET A 1 11.78 -11.15 3.72
N ILE A 2 11.10 -10.36 4.56
CA ILE A 2 11.04 -8.89 4.37
C ILE A 2 12.45 -8.33 4.64
N ARG A 3 13.07 -7.73 3.62
CA ARG A 3 14.36 -7.05 3.78
C ARG A 3 14.11 -5.68 4.41
N ILE A 4 14.30 -5.58 5.72
CA ILE A 4 14.23 -4.32 6.45
C ILE A 4 15.35 -3.40 5.92
N GLY A 5 15.00 -2.26 5.31
CA GLY A 5 15.94 -1.21 4.90
C GLY A 5 16.28 -1.11 3.41
N ALA A 6 15.65 -1.90 2.54
CA ALA A 6 15.76 -1.72 1.08
C ALA A 6 14.41 -1.29 0.48
N PRO A 7 14.41 -0.47 -0.58
CA PRO A 7 13.20 -0.16 -1.31
C PRO A 7 12.51 -1.45 -1.79
N HIS A 8 11.24 -1.59 -1.49
CA HIS A 8 10.43 -2.73 -1.94
C HIS A 8 9.01 -2.28 -2.21
N VAL A 9 8.32 -3.01 -3.08
CA VAL A 9 6.90 -2.77 -3.35
C VAL A 9 6.09 -3.47 -2.27
N VAL A 10 5.09 -2.78 -1.74
CA VAL A 10 4.11 -3.35 -0.82
C VAL A 10 2.73 -3.26 -1.41
N GLU A 11 1.91 -4.20 -1.01
CA GLU A 11 0.47 -4.18 -1.15
C GLU A 11 -0.15 -4.02 0.24
N VAL A 12 -1.05 -3.06 0.37
CA VAL A 12 -1.87 -2.86 1.56
C VAL A 12 -3.33 -3.00 1.16
N LEU A 13 -4.07 -3.87 1.85
CA LEU A 13 -5.52 -3.97 1.71
C LEU A 13 -6.17 -3.24 2.89
N VAL A 14 -7.07 -2.31 2.60
CA VAL A 14 -7.84 -1.57 3.61
C VAL A 14 -9.34 -1.76 3.42
N ARG A 15 -10.07 -1.73 4.54
CA ARG A 15 -11.52 -1.92 4.57
C ARG A 15 -12.23 -0.78 3.86
N GLY A 16 -13.19 -1.15 3.02
CA GLY A 16 -14.06 -0.21 2.32
C GLY A 16 -13.36 0.56 1.21
N ARG A 17 -14.11 1.50 0.62
CA ARG A 17 -13.67 2.24 -0.58
C ARG A 17 -12.84 3.46 -0.21
N ALA A 18 -11.78 3.71 -0.97
CA ALA A 18 -11.00 4.93 -0.88
C ALA A 18 -11.87 6.15 -1.20
N GLY A 19 -12.02 7.03 -0.21
CA GLY A 19 -12.60 8.35 -0.43
C GLY A 19 -11.62 9.29 -1.14
N PRO A 20 -12.09 10.46 -1.62
CA PRO A 20 -11.26 11.44 -2.32
C PRO A 20 -10.03 11.88 -1.53
N SER A 21 -10.17 12.05 -0.21
CA SER A 21 -9.07 12.43 0.69
C SER A 21 -7.97 11.36 0.76
N LEU A 22 -8.36 10.07 0.75
CA LEU A 22 -7.39 8.99 0.76
C LEU A 22 -6.65 8.92 -0.59
N VAL A 23 -7.38 8.99 -1.70
CA VAL A 23 -6.78 8.96 -3.05
C VAL A 23 -5.82 10.14 -3.24
N ALA A 24 -6.17 11.33 -2.76
CA ALA A 24 -5.31 12.51 -2.85
C ALA A 24 -4.03 12.39 -2.01
N ALA A 25 -4.08 11.68 -0.88
CA ALA A 25 -2.91 11.48 -0.01
C ALA A 25 -1.97 10.36 -0.49
N LEU A 26 -2.41 9.53 -1.44
CA LEU A 26 -1.70 8.36 -1.95
C LEU A 26 -1.01 8.65 -3.30
N GLU A 27 -0.38 9.82 -3.45
CA GLU A 27 0.40 10.12 -4.64
C GLU A 27 1.55 9.10 -4.83
N GLY A 28 1.70 8.56 -6.04
CA GLY A 28 2.70 7.55 -6.35
C GLY A 28 2.30 6.10 -5.99
N PHE A 29 1.11 5.88 -5.42
CA PHE A 29 0.56 4.55 -5.20
C PHE A 29 -0.56 4.23 -6.21
N ALA A 30 -0.61 2.98 -6.64
CA ALA A 30 -1.76 2.44 -7.37
C ALA A 30 -2.87 2.13 -6.38
N VAL A 31 -4.04 2.73 -6.58
CA VAL A 31 -5.23 2.51 -5.74
C VAL A 31 -6.30 1.83 -6.59
N THR A 32 -6.80 0.68 -6.14
CA THR A 32 -7.85 -0.09 -6.83
C THR A 32 -8.92 -0.50 -5.84
N THR A 33 -10.19 -0.41 -6.24
CA THR A 33 -11.31 -0.96 -5.46
C THR A 33 -11.54 -2.40 -5.87
N GLU A 34 -11.47 -3.32 -4.91
CA GLU A 34 -11.73 -4.74 -5.11
C GLU A 34 -13.23 -5.01 -5.27
N PRO A 35 -13.63 -6.16 -5.87
CA PRO A 35 -15.04 -6.52 -6.02
C PRO A 35 -15.83 -6.56 -4.71
N GLY A 36 -15.16 -6.83 -3.58
CA GLY A 36 -15.75 -6.82 -2.23
C GLY A 36 -15.98 -5.41 -1.65
N GLY A 37 -15.55 -4.35 -2.34
CA GLY A 37 -15.66 -2.97 -1.89
C GLY A 37 -14.51 -2.50 -1.02
N ASP A 38 -13.54 -3.36 -0.72
CA ASP A 38 -12.28 -3.01 -0.08
C ASP A 38 -11.34 -2.30 -1.06
N THR A 39 -10.31 -1.63 -0.54
CA THR A 39 -9.35 -0.89 -1.35
C THR A 39 -7.97 -1.53 -1.25
N ARG A 40 -7.41 -1.88 -2.40
CA ARG A 40 -6.04 -2.31 -2.57
C ARG A 40 -5.17 -1.11 -2.93
N VAL A 41 -4.11 -0.90 -2.15
CA VAL A 41 -3.10 0.14 -2.36
C VAL A 41 -1.76 -0.55 -2.60
N THR A 42 -1.13 -0.30 -3.75
CA THR A 42 0.15 -0.92 -4.11
C THR A 42 1.16 0.15 -4.49
N GLY A 43 2.38 0.08 -3.96
CA GLY A 43 3.43 1.03 -4.32
C GLY A 43 4.75 0.77 -3.63
N SER A 44 5.78 1.47 -4.11
CA SER A 44 7.14 1.38 -3.57
C SER A 44 7.25 2.10 -2.23
N VAL A 45 7.82 1.43 -1.23
CA VAL A 45 8.25 2.05 0.03
C VAL A 45 9.77 2.02 0.09
N THR A 46 10.40 3.16 0.36
CA THR A 46 11.87 3.30 0.40
C THR A 46 12.48 2.68 1.65
N ASP A 47 11.75 2.76 2.76
CA ASP A 47 12.21 2.36 4.08
C ASP A 47 11.02 2.10 5.01
N GLN A 48 11.32 1.64 6.22
CA GLN A 48 10.31 1.31 7.23
C GLN A 48 9.51 2.53 7.69
N SER A 49 10.09 3.73 7.69
CA SER A 49 9.41 4.96 8.11
C SER A 49 8.32 5.35 7.13
N MET A 50 8.58 5.21 5.83
CA MET A 50 7.57 5.44 4.78
C MET A 50 6.40 4.45 4.92
N LEU A 51 6.69 3.17 5.18
CA LEU A 51 5.65 2.17 5.43
C LEU A 51 4.82 2.51 6.68
N LEU A 52 5.47 2.88 7.78
CA LEU A 52 4.77 3.26 9.02
C LEU A 52 3.90 4.50 8.81
N GLY A 53 4.40 5.53 8.11
CA GLY A 53 3.64 6.72 7.77
C GLY A 53 2.40 6.41 6.92
N LEU A 54 2.54 5.49 5.96
CA LEU A 54 1.41 5.00 5.15
C LEU A 54 0.34 4.31 6.02
N LEU A 55 0.75 3.46 6.98
CA LEU A 55 -0.19 2.78 7.87
C LEU A 55 -0.88 3.76 8.84
N GLN A 56 -0.16 4.78 9.32
CA GLN A 56 -0.73 5.85 10.12
C GLN A 56 -1.74 6.67 9.33
N LEU A 57 -1.46 7.00 8.06
CA LEU A 57 -2.39 7.71 7.18
C LEU A 57 -3.74 6.99 7.07
N PHE A 58 -3.74 5.66 6.90
CA PHE A 58 -4.99 4.90 6.88
C PHE A 58 -5.75 5.01 8.20
N SER A 59 -5.04 4.87 9.33
CA SER A 59 -5.63 4.99 10.67
C SER A 59 -6.23 6.37 10.92
N ASP A 60 -5.51 7.44 10.55
CA ASP A 60 -5.94 8.83 10.77
C ASP A 60 -7.18 9.17 9.95
N LEU A 61 -7.36 8.53 8.78
CA LEU A 61 -8.52 8.66 7.91
C LEU A 61 -9.63 7.64 8.24
N GLY A 62 -9.47 6.83 9.29
CA GLY A 62 -10.48 5.86 9.74
C GLY A 62 -10.60 4.60 8.86
N HIS A 63 -9.59 4.31 8.04
CA HIS A 63 -9.52 3.08 7.26
C HIS A 63 -8.82 1.97 8.05
N GLU A 64 -9.51 0.85 8.26
CA GLU A 64 -8.94 -0.34 8.88
C GLU A 64 -7.98 -1.04 7.90
N VAL A 65 -6.74 -1.26 8.32
CA VAL A 65 -5.77 -2.07 7.55
C VAL A 65 -6.07 -3.56 7.77
N ILE A 66 -6.40 -4.27 6.69
CA ILE A 66 -6.71 -5.69 6.70
C ILE A 66 -5.43 -6.53 6.55
N SER A 67 -4.56 -6.15 5.62
CA SER A 67 -3.30 -6.86 5.39
C SER A 67 -2.23 -5.95 4.79
N VAL A 68 -0.97 -6.34 5.02
CA VAL A 68 0.22 -5.72 4.41
C VAL A 68 1.10 -6.85 3.91
N ASN A 69 1.37 -6.89 2.62
CA ASN A 69 2.18 -7.93 1.99
C ASN A 69 3.30 -7.28 1.17
N PRO A 70 4.55 -7.78 1.27
CA PRO A 70 5.56 -7.44 0.28
C PRO A 70 5.12 -8.02 -1.07
N VAL A 71 5.20 -7.22 -2.12
CA VAL A 71 5.11 -7.71 -3.49
C VAL A 71 6.53 -8.02 -3.91
N ASP A 72 6.83 -9.30 -4.05
CA ASP A 72 8.09 -9.71 -4.69
C ASP A 72 8.01 -9.20 -6.13
N ASP A 73 8.79 -8.15 -6.44
CA ASP A 73 9.20 -7.90 -7.82
C ASP A 73 10.19 -9.02 -8.15
N GLY A 74 9.66 -10.23 -8.35
CA GLY A 74 10.42 -11.31 -8.94
C GLY A 74 11.08 -10.74 -10.18
N PRO A 75 12.39 -10.98 -10.40
CA PRO A 75 13.23 -10.16 -11.27
C PRO A 75 12.48 -9.89 -12.55
N THR A 76 12.17 -8.60 -12.80
CA THR A 76 11.56 -8.13 -14.03
C THR A 76 12.26 -8.83 -15.18
N LYS A 77 11.62 -9.88 -15.72
CA LYS A 77 12.15 -10.61 -16.87
C LYS A 77 11.91 -9.69 -18.06
N GLU A 78 12.89 -8.83 -18.30
CA GLU A 78 13.10 -8.21 -19.59
C GLU A 78 13.16 -9.34 -20.63
N LYS A 79 12.21 -9.32 -21.58
CA LYS A 79 12.23 -10.08 -22.82
C LYS A 79 11.65 -9.22 -23.93
#